data_AF-A0A382E6N1-F1
#
_entry.id   AF-A0A382E6N1-F1
#
_cell.length_a   1.000
_cell.length_b   1.000
_cell.length_c   1.000
_cell.angle_alpha   90.00
_cell.angle_beta   90.00
_cell.angle_gamma   90.00
#
_symmetry.space_group_name_H-M   'P 1'
#
loop_
_entity.id
_entity.type
_entity.pdbx_description
1 polymer ?
#
loop_
_entity_poly.entity_id
_entity_poly.type
_entity_poly.pdbx_seq_one_letter_code
_entity_poly.pdbx_strand_id
1 'polypeptide(L)'
;MLLVDAFDLARGIEWQEAAGHRLSKLILPEEGQVGFTQLATTALGIQFTNRVSRATLARRSNLTNGSGVALGDTNGDGLCDVYFCRLEGDNELYLNQGGWRFQRTPNSNGAAAAGHLTRGAAFADVNGDGSLDLLLTTFRKGTLCLLNDGEGQFTDATAKAGLESRTSGTTLALGDVDRDGDLDLYVANFGELALLRDGGSFAVRQVGGKSVVTGQHASRLKIVDGKLIELGESDAFYLNDGLGVFQRVPWGSGRFVRADGQPLAEPLDFG
;
A
#
# COMPACT_ATOMS: atom_id res chain seq x y z
N MET A 1 -13.51 6.89 -9.69
CA MET A 1 -14.67 7.80 -9.78
C MET A 1 -15.70 7.15 -10.69
N LEU A 2 -16.70 6.46 -10.12
CA LEU A 2 -17.83 5.89 -10.85
C LEU A 2 -19.05 6.72 -10.46
N LEU A 3 -19.52 7.57 -11.38
CA LEU A 3 -20.84 8.17 -11.28
C LEU A 3 -21.85 7.05 -11.53
N VAL A 4 -22.40 6.50 -10.46
CA VAL A 4 -23.67 5.79 -10.50
C VAL A 4 -24.73 6.86 -10.31
N ASP A 5 -25.69 6.96 -11.23
CA ASP A 5 -26.81 7.90 -11.18
C ASP A 5 -27.48 7.85 -9.79
N ALA A 6 -27.16 8.84 -8.97
CA ALA A 6 -27.50 8.88 -7.54
C ALA A 6 -28.90 9.45 -7.28
N PHE A 7 -29.80 9.43 -8.27
CA PHE A 7 -31.03 10.23 -8.21
C PHE A 7 -32.28 9.53 -7.66
N ASP A 8 -32.25 8.23 -7.34
CA ASP A 8 -33.46 7.57 -6.80
C ASP A 8 -33.27 6.62 -5.60
N LEU A 9 -32.03 6.42 -5.11
CA LEU A 9 -31.82 5.58 -3.91
C LEU A 9 -32.19 6.27 -2.60
N ALA A 10 -32.36 7.60 -2.58
CA ALA A 10 -32.57 8.36 -1.34
C ALA A 10 -34.03 8.71 -1.03
N ARG A 11 -34.98 8.43 -1.94
CA ARG A 11 -36.42 8.63 -1.66
C ARG A 11 -36.98 7.40 -0.94
N GLY A 12 -37.37 7.56 0.31
CA GLY A 12 -38.03 6.51 1.11
C GLY A 12 -37.16 5.81 2.16
N ILE A 13 -35.95 6.31 2.41
CA ILE A 13 -35.11 5.81 3.52
C ILE A 13 -35.62 6.42 4.85
N GLU A 14 -36.18 5.58 5.73
CA GLU A 14 -36.54 5.97 7.09
C GLU A 14 -35.30 6.06 7.98
N TRP A 15 -34.86 7.30 8.23
CA TRP A 15 -33.72 7.58 9.10
C TRP A 15 -34.11 7.56 10.58
N GLN A 16 -33.30 6.90 11.40
CA GLN A 16 -33.36 6.94 12.85
C GLN A 16 -32.22 7.81 13.37
N GLU A 17 -32.56 8.87 14.10
CA GLU A 17 -31.60 9.76 14.72
C GLU A 17 -30.98 9.13 15.98
N ALA A 18 -29.66 9.24 16.11
CA ALA A 18 -28.88 8.83 17.27
C ALA A 18 -27.87 9.92 17.64
N ALA A 19 -27.25 9.81 18.82
CA ALA A 19 -26.27 10.81 19.25
C ALA A 19 -25.08 10.88 18.27
N GLY A 20 -25.01 11.97 17.50
CA GLY A 20 -23.93 12.26 16.55
C GLY A 20 -24.00 11.54 15.20
N HIS A 21 -25.06 10.76 14.91
CA HIS A 21 -25.22 10.08 13.63
C HIS A 21 -26.69 9.73 13.36
N ARG A 22 -27.01 9.45 12.10
CA ARG A 22 -28.29 8.86 11.70
C ARG A 22 -28.05 7.49 11.07
N LEU A 23 -28.93 6.55 11.32
CA LEU A 23 -28.85 5.19 10.81
C LEU A 23 -30.17 4.83 10.13
N SER A 24 -30.10 4.04 9.06
CA SER A 24 -31.28 3.43 8.45
C SER A 24 -31.02 1.96 8.26
N LYS A 25 -32.06 1.14 8.43
CA LYS A 25 -31.98 -0.28 8.11
C LYS A 25 -31.90 -0.43 6.60
N LEU A 26 -30.83 -1.03 6.09
CA LEU A 26 -30.75 -1.44 4.69
C LEU A 26 -31.74 -2.60 4.48
N ILE A 27 -32.83 -2.33 3.76
CA ILE A 27 -33.76 -3.38 3.31
C ILE A 27 -33.29 -3.81 1.93
N LEU A 28 -32.69 -5.00 1.87
CA LEU A 28 -32.37 -5.64 0.59
C LEU A 28 -33.65 -6.29 0.05
N PRO A 29 -34.01 -6.10 -1.22
CA PRO A 29 -35.14 -6.82 -1.80
C PRO A 29 -34.87 -8.33 -1.79
N GLU A 30 -35.91 -9.14 -1.52
CA GLU A 30 -35.81 -10.61 -1.48
C GLU A 30 -35.50 -11.20 -2.88
N GLU A 31 -35.80 -10.44 -3.94
CA GLU A 31 -35.55 -10.80 -5.33
C GLU A 31 -34.81 -9.67 -6.05
N GLY A 32 -33.83 -10.02 -6.90
CA GLY A 32 -33.06 -9.08 -7.70
C GLY A 32 -31.83 -9.73 -8.35
N GLN A 33 -31.34 -9.14 -9.44
CA GLN A 33 -30.03 -9.54 -9.96
C GLN A 33 -28.94 -9.03 -9.03
N VAL A 34 -28.03 -9.91 -8.63
CA VAL A 34 -26.80 -9.51 -7.95
C VAL A 34 -26.04 -8.51 -8.85
N GLY A 35 -25.61 -7.38 -8.29
CA GLY A 35 -24.88 -6.35 -9.04
C GLY A 35 -23.48 -6.79 -9.54
N PHE A 36 -23.06 -8.00 -9.18
CA PHE A 36 -21.79 -8.59 -9.59
C PHE A 36 -22.03 -9.94 -10.25
N THR A 37 -21.45 -10.13 -11.43
CA THR A 37 -21.44 -11.41 -12.13
C THR A 37 -20.09 -12.08 -11.92
N GLN A 38 -20.10 -13.29 -11.34
CA GLN A 38 -18.88 -14.08 -11.24
C GLN A 38 -18.45 -14.53 -12.64
N LEU A 39 -17.21 -14.20 -13.01
CA LEU A 39 -16.59 -14.66 -14.26
C LEU A 39 -15.66 -15.84 -13.95
N ALA A 40 -15.70 -16.86 -14.79
CA ALA A 40 -14.78 -18.00 -14.67
C ALA A 40 -13.36 -17.54 -15.00
N THR A 41 -12.40 -17.77 -14.09
CA THR A 41 -11.00 -17.36 -14.29
C THR A 41 -10.36 -17.96 -15.54
N THR A 42 -10.76 -19.17 -15.92
CA THR A 42 -10.36 -19.82 -17.18
C THR A 42 -10.82 -19.06 -18.43
N ALA A 43 -11.98 -18.40 -18.38
CA ALA A 43 -12.47 -17.55 -19.46
C ALA A 43 -11.75 -16.20 -19.50
N LEU A 44 -11.27 -15.72 -18.33
CA LEU A 44 -10.51 -14.48 -18.21
C LEU A 44 -9.05 -14.60 -18.66
N GLY A 45 -8.45 -15.80 -18.58
CA GLY A 45 -7.01 -15.97 -18.80
C GLY A 45 -6.14 -15.60 -17.58
N ILE A 46 -6.76 -15.31 -16.43
CA ILE A 46 -6.06 -15.00 -15.17
C ILE A 46 -5.93 -16.27 -14.33
N GLN A 47 -4.69 -16.67 -14.01
CA GLN A 47 -4.40 -17.86 -13.20
C GLN A 47 -3.68 -17.54 -11.87
N PHE A 48 -3.53 -16.25 -11.57
CA PHE A 48 -2.78 -15.77 -10.43
C PHE A 48 -3.32 -16.31 -9.09
N THR A 49 -2.41 -16.67 -8.19
CA THR A 49 -2.71 -16.91 -6.77
C THR A 49 -1.56 -16.39 -5.92
N ASN A 50 -1.87 -15.65 -4.85
CA ASN A 50 -0.90 -15.29 -3.82
C ASN A 50 -0.82 -16.41 -2.78
N ARG A 51 0.13 -17.35 -2.96
CA ARG A 51 0.31 -18.48 -2.04
C ARG A 51 1.57 -18.26 -1.21
N VAL A 52 1.41 -18.28 0.11
CA VAL A 52 2.52 -18.19 1.07
C VAL A 52 2.72 -19.55 1.72
N SER A 53 3.96 -20.03 1.79
CA SER A 53 4.26 -21.32 2.41
C SER A 53 4.06 -21.25 3.93
N ARG A 54 3.72 -22.40 4.55
CA ARG A 54 3.61 -22.50 6.01
C ARG A 54 4.91 -22.15 6.72
N ALA A 55 6.06 -22.46 6.12
CA ALA A 55 7.37 -22.12 6.67
C ALA A 55 7.60 -20.61 6.68
N THR A 56 7.20 -19.91 5.60
CA THR A 56 7.27 -18.44 5.53
C THR A 56 6.34 -17.80 6.56
N LEU A 57 5.09 -18.28 6.68
CA LEU A 57 4.11 -17.77 7.66
C LEU A 57 4.58 -17.98 9.11
N ALA A 58 5.19 -19.13 9.43
CA ALA A 58 5.68 -19.43 10.77
C ALA A 58 6.82 -18.49 11.21
N ARG A 59 7.57 -17.92 10.26
CA ARG A 59 8.63 -16.94 10.55
C ARG A 59 8.13 -15.50 10.60
N ARG A 60 6.96 -15.23 10.00
CA ARG A 60 6.46 -13.88 9.72
C ARG A 60 4.94 -13.88 9.69
N SER A 61 4.30 -13.76 10.85
CA SER A 61 2.84 -13.78 10.91
C SER A 61 2.19 -12.58 10.17
N ASN A 62 2.93 -11.49 10.00
CA ASN A 62 2.52 -10.28 9.25
C ASN A 62 2.32 -10.51 7.74
N LEU A 63 2.69 -11.68 7.19
CA LEU A 63 2.36 -12.05 5.80
C LEU A 63 0.91 -12.55 5.66
N THR A 64 0.15 -12.65 6.75
CA THR A 64 -1.30 -12.94 6.66
C THR A 64 -2.14 -11.75 6.20
N ASN A 65 -1.56 -10.53 6.16
CA ASN A 65 -2.27 -9.31 5.77
C ASN A 65 -2.57 -9.21 4.25
N GLY A 66 -2.16 -10.20 3.45
CA GLY A 66 -2.42 -10.25 2.01
C GLY A 66 -1.47 -9.38 1.17
N SER A 67 -1.71 -9.38 -0.13
CA SER A 67 -1.05 -8.54 -1.14
C SER A 67 -2.09 -7.77 -1.94
N GLY A 68 -1.67 -6.66 -2.52
CA GLY A 68 -2.48 -5.74 -3.28
C GLY A 68 -2.52 -6.04 -4.76
N VAL A 69 -3.32 -5.23 -5.43
CA VAL A 69 -3.58 -5.23 -6.86
C VAL A 69 -3.51 -3.78 -7.34
N ALA A 70 -3.02 -3.56 -8.55
CA ALA A 70 -3.11 -2.27 -9.23
C ALA A 70 -3.76 -2.46 -10.60
N LEU A 71 -4.44 -1.40 -11.07
CA LEU A 71 -5.17 -1.35 -12.33
C LEU A 71 -4.73 -0.10 -13.08
N GLY A 72 -4.42 -0.23 -14.36
CA GLY A 72 -3.95 0.88 -15.20
C GLY A 72 -3.69 0.42 -16.63
N ASP A 73 -3.72 1.33 -17.59
CA ASP A 73 -3.28 1.09 -18.96
C ASP A 73 -1.75 1.18 -19.02
N THR A 74 -1.07 0.03 -19.14
CA THR A 74 0.40 -0.05 -19.03
C THR A 74 1.11 -0.04 -20.37
N ASN A 75 0.38 -0.19 -21.47
CA ASN A 75 0.93 -0.28 -22.82
C ASN A 75 0.31 0.75 -23.79
N GLY A 76 -0.53 1.66 -23.29
CA GLY A 76 -1.12 2.76 -24.06
C GLY A 76 -2.20 2.34 -25.05
N ASP A 77 -2.77 1.14 -24.92
CA ASP A 77 -3.80 0.64 -25.85
C ASP A 77 -5.23 1.06 -25.49
N GLY A 78 -5.39 1.81 -24.40
CA GLY A 78 -6.66 2.31 -23.88
C GLY A 78 -7.44 1.27 -23.06
N LEU A 79 -6.88 0.08 -22.83
CA LEU A 79 -7.48 -0.96 -22.01
C LEU A 79 -6.83 -1.00 -20.63
N CYS A 80 -7.65 -1.23 -19.61
CA CYS A 80 -7.16 -1.34 -18.24
C CYS A 80 -6.56 -2.73 -17.99
N ASP A 81 -5.27 -2.77 -17.66
CA ASP A 81 -4.52 -3.96 -17.28
C ASP A 81 -4.61 -4.24 -15.78
N VAL A 82 -4.10 -5.41 -15.37
CA VAL A 82 -4.13 -5.86 -13.98
C VAL A 82 -2.75 -6.31 -13.50
N TYR A 83 -2.29 -5.75 -12.40
CA TYR A 83 -1.06 -6.14 -11.74
C TYR A 83 -1.31 -6.76 -10.38
N PHE A 84 -0.69 -7.90 -10.10
CA PHE A 84 -0.83 -8.63 -8.84
C PHE A 84 0.49 -8.69 -8.06
N CYS A 85 0.45 -8.22 -6.81
CA CYS A 85 1.53 -8.39 -5.85
C CYS A 85 1.54 -9.79 -5.25
N ARG A 86 2.73 -10.27 -4.87
CA ARG A 86 2.94 -11.56 -4.24
C ARG A 86 3.86 -11.45 -3.01
N LEU A 87 3.51 -12.22 -1.97
CA LEU A 87 4.29 -12.31 -0.72
C LEU A 87 5.36 -13.41 -0.75
N GLU A 88 5.36 -14.26 -1.78
CA GLU A 88 6.33 -15.32 -2.00
C GLU A 88 6.39 -15.68 -3.49
N GLY A 89 7.49 -15.39 -4.17
CA GLY A 89 7.64 -15.55 -5.62
C GLY A 89 7.39 -14.24 -6.37
N ASP A 90 7.34 -14.31 -7.70
CA ASP A 90 7.29 -13.13 -8.56
C ASP A 90 5.88 -12.52 -8.64
N ASN A 91 5.80 -11.23 -8.86
CA ASN A 91 4.56 -10.55 -9.20
C ASN A 91 4.14 -10.84 -10.66
N GLU A 92 2.90 -10.53 -11.02
CA GLU A 92 2.40 -10.78 -12.37
C GLU A 92 1.61 -9.59 -12.92
N LEU A 93 1.96 -9.16 -14.14
CA LEU A 93 1.19 -8.22 -14.95
C LEU A 93 0.39 -9.00 -16.00
N TYR A 94 -0.87 -8.61 -16.18
CA TYR A 94 -1.79 -9.17 -17.14
C TYR A 94 -2.33 -8.07 -18.04
N LEU A 95 -1.99 -8.12 -19.32
CA LEU A 95 -2.48 -7.17 -20.33
C LEU A 95 -3.91 -7.54 -20.73
N ASN A 96 -4.78 -6.55 -20.80
CA ASN A 96 -6.14 -6.70 -21.25
C ASN A 96 -6.18 -6.78 -22.78
N GLN A 97 -6.76 -7.85 -23.31
CA GLN A 97 -6.90 -8.10 -24.75
C GLN A 97 -8.30 -7.72 -25.26
N GLY A 98 -9.09 -7.04 -24.43
CA GLY A 98 -10.50 -6.75 -24.67
C GLY A 98 -11.41 -7.95 -24.36
N GLY A 99 -12.71 -7.68 -24.25
CA GLY A 99 -13.72 -8.72 -24.04
C GLY A 99 -13.50 -9.59 -22.80
N TRP A 100 -12.94 -9.00 -21.73
CA TRP A 100 -12.59 -9.68 -20.47
C TRP A 100 -11.56 -10.80 -20.64
N ARG A 101 -10.65 -10.70 -21.61
CA ARG A 101 -9.54 -11.64 -21.79
C ARG A 101 -8.23 -10.97 -21.41
N PHE A 102 -7.39 -11.70 -20.70
CA PHE A 102 -6.12 -11.19 -20.19
C PHE A 102 -4.98 -12.13 -20.54
N GLN A 103 -3.83 -11.54 -20.88
CA GLN A 103 -2.61 -12.26 -21.19
C GLN A 103 -1.51 -11.88 -20.21
N ARG A 104 -0.94 -12.86 -19.53
CA ARG A 104 0.21 -12.66 -18.64
C ARG A 104 1.44 -12.20 -19.44
N THR A 105 2.11 -11.15 -18.99
CA THR A 105 3.38 -10.71 -19.57
C THR A 105 4.54 -11.62 -19.13
N PRO A 106 5.62 -11.72 -19.93
CA PRO A 106 6.82 -12.41 -19.49
C PRO A 106 7.53 -11.60 -18.40
N ASN A 107 8.16 -12.29 -17.44
CA ASN A 107 8.92 -11.63 -16.36
C ASN A 107 10.06 -10.73 -16.87
N SER A 108 10.54 -10.96 -18.10
CA SER A 108 11.57 -10.16 -18.75
C SER A 108 11.14 -8.72 -19.01
N ASN A 109 9.85 -8.39 -18.87
CA ASN A 109 9.35 -7.02 -18.97
C ASN A 109 9.66 -6.16 -17.73
N GLY A 110 10.36 -6.70 -16.72
CA GLY A 110 10.80 -5.96 -15.54
C GLY A 110 9.74 -5.79 -14.44
N ALA A 111 8.45 -6.05 -14.72
CA ALA A 111 7.37 -5.88 -13.76
C ALA A 111 7.31 -6.97 -12.68
N ALA A 112 8.13 -8.03 -12.78
CA ALA A 112 8.07 -9.19 -11.89
C ALA A 112 8.47 -8.91 -10.43
N ALA A 113 9.15 -7.79 -10.15
CA ALA A 113 9.68 -7.44 -8.83
C ALA A 113 10.47 -8.60 -8.17
N ALA A 114 11.27 -9.31 -8.97
CA ALA A 114 11.91 -10.56 -8.58
C ALA A 114 12.77 -10.39 -7.32
N GLY A 115 12.55 -11.25 -6.32
CA GLY A 115 13.26 -11.20 -5.04
C GLY A 115 12.76 -10.14 -4.05
N HIS A 116 11.57 -9.56 -4.30
CA HIS A 116 10.86 -8.69 -3.36
C HIS A 116 9.59 -9.37 -2.83
N LEU A 117 9.23 -9.08 -1.59
CA LEU A 117 7.91 -9.41 -1.06
C LEU A 117 7.08 -8.13 -1.10
N THR A 118 5.98 -8.12 -1.85
CA THR A 118 5.25 -6.90 -2.18
C THR A 118 3.82 -6.92 -1.63
N ARG A 119 3.34 -5.76 -1.19
CA ARG A 119 1.99 -5.60 -0.62
C ARG A 119 1.19 -4.54 -1.37
N GLY A 120 1.49 -3.27 -1.19
CA GLY A 120 0.83 -2.18 -1.91
C GLY A 120 1.37 -2.08 -3.33
N ALA A 121 0.48 -1.76 -4.27
CA ALA A 121 0.84 -1.39 -5.63
C ALA A 121 -0.01 -0.20 -6.08
N ALA A 122 0.58 0.71 -6.85
CA ALA A 122 -0.16 1.68 -7.62
C ALA A 122 0.52 1.93 -8.96
N PHE A 123 -0.31 2.19 -9.97
CA PHE A 123 0.11 2.77 -11.23
C PHE A 123 -0.07 4.29 -11.17
N ALA A 124 0.95 5.03 -11.59
CA ALA A 124 0.93 6.49 -11.65
C ALA A 124 2.03 6.99 -12.59
N ASP A 125 1.76 8.05 -13.36
CA ASP A 125 2.81 8.78 -14.06
C ASP A 125 3.56 9.64 -13.02
N VAL A 126 4.76 9.21 -12.62
CA VAL A 126 5.53 9.93 -11.60
C VAL A 126 6.67 10.74 -12.17
N ASN A 127 6.97 10.57 -13.46
CA ASN A 127 8.08 11.24 -14.14
C ASN A 127 7.60 12.24 -15.22
N GLY A 128 6.29 12.39 -15.39
CA GLY A 128 5.64 13.34 -16.29
C GLY A 128 5.72 12.96 -17.77
N ASP A 129 6.02 11.69 -18.10
CA ASP A 129 6.17 11.24 -19.49
C ASP A 129 4.85 10.77 -20.14
N GLY A 130 3.76 10.74 -19.36
CA GLY A 130 2.44 10.31 -19.79
C GLY A 130 2.19 8.80 -19.69
N SER A 131 3.18 8.02 -19.28
CA SER A 131 3.08 6.57 -19.08
C SER A 131 2.85 6.25 -17.61
N LEU A 132 2.08 5.19 -17.35
CA LEU A 132 1.90 4.74 -15.97
C LEU A 132 3.11 3.94 -15.49
N ASP A 133 3.87 4.52 -14.56
CA ASP A 133 4.91 3.86 -13.79
C ASP A 133 4.32 3.01 -12.65
N LEU A 134 5.11 2.09 -12.10
CA LEU A 134 4.67 1.17 -11.06
C LEU A 134 5.42 1.36 -9.75
N LEU A 135 4.70 1.74 -8.70
CA LEU A 135 5.22 1.83 -7.34
C LEU A 135 4.73 0.65 -6.50
N LEU A 136 5.65 0.02 -5.76
CA LEU A 136 5.35 -1.15 -4.93
C LEU A 136 5.88 -0.95 -3.52
N THR A 137 5.06 -1.17 -2.50
CA THR A 137 5.61 -1.32 -1.15
C THR A 137 6.25 -2.68 -1.02
N THR A 138 7.43 -2.72 -0.38
CA THR A 138 8.18 -3.95 -0.18
C THR A 138 8.47 -4.23 1.28
N PHE A 139 8.98 -5.42 1.54
CA PHE A 139 9.52 -5.78 2.83
C PHE A 139 11.02 -5.42 2.92
N ARG A 140 11.35 -4.43 3.75
CA ARG A 140 12.73 -4.02 4.12
C ARG A 140 13.62 -3.53 2.99
N LYS A 141 13.02 -3.19 1.86
CA LYS A 141 13.71 -2.64 0.70
C LYS A 141 13.05 -1.33 0.24
N GLY A 142 12.33 -0.66 1.14
CA GLY A 142 11.63 0.59 0.85
C GLY A 142 10.49 0.41 -0.13
N THR A 143 10.29 1.44 -0.96
CA THR A 143 9.27 1.45 -2.02
C THR A 143 9.99 1.28 -3.34
N LEU A 144 9.67 0.21 -4.07
CA LEU A 144 10.18 0.05 -5.43
C LEU A 144 9.52 1.07 -6.35
N CYS A 145 10.30 1.67 -7.23
CA CYS A 145 9.83 2.51 -8.33
C CYS A 145 10.31 1.89 -9.65
N LEU A 146 9.37 1.41 -10.45
CA LEU A 146 9.65 0.81 -11.74
C LEU A 146 9.09 1.74 -12.82
N LEU A 147 9.97 2.39 -13.58
CA LEU A 147 9.57 3.31 -14.65
C LEU A 147 9.16 2.53 -15.89
N ASN A 148 8.06 2.92 -16.51
CA ASN A 148 7.52 2.31 -17.72
C ASN A 148 7.98 3.08 -18.95
N ASP A 149 8.30 2.39 -20.05
CA ASP A 149 8.64 3.02 -21.34
C ASP A 149 7.41 3.38 -22.20
N GLY A 150 6.21 3.14 -21.67
CA GLY A 150 4.92 3.34 -22.36
C GLY A 150 4.48 2.12 -23.18
N GLU A 151 5.34 1.12 -23.36
CA GLU A 151 5.05 -0.15 -24.06
C GLU A 151 4.98 -1.34 -23.09
N GLY A 152 4.97 -1.08 -21.78
CA GLY A 152 4.89 -2.08 -20.73
C GLY A 152 6.23 -2.75 -20.40
N GLN A 153 7.35 -2.12 -20.76
CA GLN A 153 8.68 -2.49 -20.25
C GLN A 153 9.04 -1.60 -19.05
N PHE A 154 9.41 -2.26 -17.95
CA PHE A 154 9.66 -1.61 -16.68
C PHE A 154 11.15 -1.67 -16.31
N THR A 155 11.69 -0.54 -15.86
CA THR A 155 13.07 -0.43 -15.38
C THR A 155 13.09 0.01 -13.92
N ASP A 156 13.84 -0.70 -13.08
CA ASP A 156 14.02 -0.32 -11.67
C ASP A 156 14.79 1.00 -11.56
N ALA A 157 14.12 2.03 -11.06
CA ALA A 157 14.66 3.35 -10.81
C ALA A 157 14.68 3.69 -9.31
N THR A 158 14.47 2.72 -8.42
CA THR A 158 14.27 2.93 -6.97
C THR A 158 15.34 3.80 -6.32
N ALA A 159 16.62 3.52 -6.62
CA ALA A 159 17.74 4.30 -6.11
C ALA A 159 17.76 5.74 -6.66
N LYS A 160 17.52 5.90 -7.96
CA LYS A 160 17.45 7.22 -8.61
C LYS A 160 16.27 8.04 -8.09
N ALA A 161 15.15 7.36 -7.81
CA ALA A 161 13.93 7.96 -7.28
C ALA A 161 14.04 8.36 -5.80
N GLY A 162 15.12 8.00 -5.09
CA GLY A 162 15.29 8.34 -3.67
C GLY A 162 14.41 7.52 -2.71
N LEU A 163 13.89 6.37 -3.16
CA LEU A 163 12.93 5.54 -2.42
C LEU A 163 13.55 4.30 -1.75
N GLU A 164 14.87 4.15 -1.82
CA GLU A 164 15.60 3.15 -1.06
C GLU A 164 15.45 3.38 0.45
N SER A 165 15.06 2.33 1.16
CA SER A 165 14.89 2.36 2.60
C SER A 165 14.97 0.95 3.18
N ARG A 166 15.05 0.85 4.50
CA ARG A 166 14.93 -0.41 5.24
C ARG A 166 13.54 -0.60 5.85
N THR A 167 12.63 0.34 5.62
CA THR A 167 11.24 0.26 6.08
C THR A 167 10.46 -0.80 5.33
N SER A 168 9.36 -1.24 5.92
CA SER A 168 8.41 -2.15 5.27
C SER A 168 7.07 -1.46 5.09
N GLY A 169 6.60 -1.32 3.85
CA GLY A 169 5.31 -0.67 3.57
C GLY A 169 4.16 -1.66 3.46
N THR A 170 2.98 -1.31 3.98
CA THR A 170 1.73 -2.07 3.80
C THR A 170 0.98 -1.62 2.55
N THR A 171 0.88 -0.31 2.36
CA THR A 171 0.18 0.32 1.24
C THR A 171 0.80 1.68 0.95
N LEU A 172 0.42 2.25 -0.20
CA LEU A 172 0.82 3.59 -0.61
C LEU A 172 -0.35 4.31 -1.27
N ALA A 173 -0.26 5.63 -1.33
CA ALA A 173 -1.20 6.49 -2.03
C ALA A 173 -0.44 7.64 -2.68
N LEU A 174 -0.90 8.06 -3.86
CA LEU A 174 -0.35 9.20 -4.57
C LEU A 174 -1.39 10.32 -4.69
N GLY A 175 -0.91 11.56 -4.71
CA GLY A 175 -1.73 12.74 -4.95
C GLY A 175 -0.90 14.03 -4.94
N ASP A 176 -1.34 15.04 -5.67
CA ASP A 176 -0.71 16.36 -5.71
C ASP A 176 -1.07 17.16 -4.44
N VAL A 177 -0.18 17.18 -3.45
CA VAL A 177 -0.47 17.73 -2.11
C VAL A 177 -0.04 19.19 -1.97
N ASP A 178 1.07 19.64 -2.59
CA ASP A 178 1.43 21.06 -2.65
C ASP A 178 0.94 21.83 -3.87
N ARG A 179 0.26 21.17 -4.80
CA ARG A 179 -0.37 21.82 -5.96
C ARG A 179 0.64 22.33 -6.98
N ASP A 180 1.75 21.63 -7.15
CA ASP A 180 2.71 21.90 -8.22
C ASP A 180 2.38 21.13 -9.52
N GLY A 181 1.43 20.19 -9.44
CA GLY A 181 0.96 19.39 -10.56
C GLY A 181 1.58 18.00 -10.63
N ASP A 182 2.51 17.69 -9.72
CA ASP A 182 3.19 16.41 -9.66
C ASP A 182 2.61 15.53 -8.55
N LEU A 183 2.62 14.21 -8.74
CA LEU A 183 2.05 13.27 -7.77
C LEU A 183 3.03 13.00 -6.62
N ASP A 184 2.70 13.50 -5.42
CA ASP A 184 3.41 13.19 -4.18
C ASP A 184 3.06 11.78 -3.68
N LEU A 185 3.93 11.22 -2.83
CA LEU A 185 3.81 9.84 -2.34
C LEU A 185 3.64 9.79 -0.82
N TYR A 186 2.60 9.10 -0.37
CA TYR A 186 2.45 8.63 1.00
C TYR A 186 2.63 7.12 1.09
N VAL A 187 3.44 6.65 2.04
CA VAL A 187 3.67 5.23 2.30
C VAL A 187 3.29 4.93 3.75
N ALA A 188 2.30 4.07 3.92
CA ALA A 188 1.97 3.49 5.21
C ALA A 188 2.97 2.38 5.52
N ASN A 189 3.77 2.56 6.56
CA ASN A 189 4.78 1.60 6.98
C ASN A 189 4.24 0.69 8.09
N PHE A 190 4.92 -0.42 8.29
CA PHE A 190 4.65 -1.32 9.40
C PHE A 190 5.94 -1.91 9.93
N GLY A 191 5.85 -2.40 11.15
CA GLY A 191 6.95 -3.09 11.81
C GLY A 191 7.39 -4.39 11.12
N GLU A 192 8.69 -4.49 10.84
CA GLU A 192 9.40 -5.69 10.37
C GLU A 192 8.87 -7.04 10.91
N LEU A 193 8.80 -7.12 12.23
CA LEU A 193 8.35 -8.24 13.03
C LEU A 193 7.32 -7.64 13.96
N ALA A 194 6.26 -8.38 14.24
CA ALA A 194 5.57 -8.16 15.50
C ALA A 194 6.43 -8.88 16.55
N LEU A 195 7.49 -8.25 17.07
CA LEU A 195 8.45 -8.88 17.99
C LEU A 195 7.76 -9.59 19.15
N LEU A 196 6.63 -9.03 19.61
CA LEU A 196 5.79 -9.61 20.64
C LEU A 196 5.02 -10.87 20.21
N ARG A 197 4.64 -10.99 18.94
CA ARG A 197 3.94 -12.18 18.37
C ARG A 197 4.89 -13.21 17.78
N ASP A 198 6.00 -12.77 17.20
CA ASP A 198 6.92 -13.60 16.41
C ASP A 198 8.13 -14.10 17.24
N GLY A 199 8.14 -13.87 18.56
CA GLY A 199 9.12 -14.46 19.49
C GLY A 199 10.51 -13.82 19.48
N GLY A 200 10.61 -12.51 19.26
CA GLY A 200 11.88 -11.79 19.23
C GLY A 200 12.54 -11.63 20.61
N SER A 201 13.87 -11.45 20.64
CA SER A 201 14.61 -11.09 21.85
C SER A 201 15.04 -9.61 21.84
N PHE A 202 15.03 -8.96 23.00
CA PHE A 202 15.41 -7.56 23.15
C PHE A 202 16.14 -7.35 24.48
N ALA A 203 17.03 -6.36 24.52
CA ALA A 203 17.80 -6.05 25.72
C ALA A 203 17.04 -5.05 26.60
N VAL A 204 17.02 -5.30 27.91
CA VAL A 204 16.42 -4.38 28.90
C VAL A 204 17.49 -3.99 29.92
N ARG A 205 17.53 -2.69 30.27
CA ARG A 205 18.41 -2.15 31.31
C ARG A 205 17.60 -1.43 32.36
N GLN A 206 18.05 -1.49 33.62
CA GLN A 206 17.53 -0.66 34.69
C GLN A 206 18.16 0.74 34.64
N VAL A 207 17.32 1.77 34.52
CA VAL A 207 17.72 3.19 34.56
C VAL A 207 16.79 3.91 35.53
N GLY A 208 17.33 4.41 36.65
CA GLY A 208 16.56 5.15 37.65
C GLY A 208 15.38 4.37 38.24
N GLY A 209 15.53 3.05 38.43
CA GLY A 209 14.47 2.17 38.93
C GLY A 209 13.40 1.77 37.91
N LYS A 210 13.58 2.13 36.63
CA LYS A 210 12.68 1.75 35.53
C LYS A 210 13.40 0.82 34.56
N SER A 211 12.69 -0.21 34.09
CA SER A 211 13.10 -1.06 32.97
C SER A 211 12.97 -0.28 31.66
N VAL A 212 14.06 -0.17 30.91
CA VAL A 212 14.10 0.51 29.61
C VAL A 212 14.66 -0.44 28.56
N VAL A 213 14.00 -0.56 27.41
CA VAL A 213 14.51 -1.33 26.28
C VAL A 213 15.72 -0.62 25.66
N THR A 214 16.75 -1.37 25.33
CA THR A 214 18.02 -0.89 24.80
C THR A 214 18.42 -1.68 23.55
N GLY A 215 19.41 -1.16 22.82
CA GLY A 215 19.89 -1.78 21.58
C GLY A 215 18.97 -1.47 20.39
N GLN A 216 19.03 -2.34 19.37
CA GLN A 216 18.42 -2.10 18.05
C GLN A 216 16.89 -1.91 18.07
N HIS A 217 16.21 -2.42 19.11
CA HIS A 217 14.75 -2.33 19.24
C HIS A 217 14.29 -1.19 20.15
N ALA A 218 15.19 -0.39 20.74
CA ALA A 218 14.85 0.62 21.74
C ALA A 218 13.97 1.77 21.22
N SER A 219 13.97 2.02 19.91
CA SER A 219 13.09 2.99 19.26
C SER A 219 11.66 2.47 19.11
N ARG A 220 11.50 1.15 18.87
CA ARG A 220 10.20 0.51 18.59
C ARG A 220 9.58 -0.15 19.81
N LEU A 221 10.37 -0.78 20.69
CA LEU A 221 9.88 -1.40 21.92
C LEU A 221 10.05 -0.45 23.10
N LYS A 222 8.95 -0.16 23.80
CA LYS A 222 8.92 0.68 24.99
C LYS A 222 8.28 -0.07 26.15
N ILE A 223 8.77 0.18 27.36
CA ILE A 223 8.09 -0.27 28.57
C ILE A 223 7.36 0.94 29.15
N VAL A 224 6.03 0.91 29.12
CA VAL A 224 5.16 1.97 29.63
C VAL A 224 4.26 1.35 30.68
N ASP A 225 4.32 1.86 31.91
CA ASP A 225 3.57 1.35 33.07
C ASP A 225 3.70 -0.16 33.28
N GLY A 226 4.92 -0.68 33.09
CA GLY A 226 5.23 -2.10 33.24
C GLY A 226 4.78 -3.00 32.08
N LYS A 227 4.09 -2.45 31.07
CA LYS A 227 3.70 -3.15 29.85
C LYS A 227 4.69 -2.89 28.74
N LEU A 228 5.06 -3.94 28.02
CA LEU A 228 5.87 -3.84 26.81
C LEU A 228 4.96 -3.48 25.64
N ILE A 229 5.24 -2.36 24.99
CA ILE A 229 4.51 -1.83 23.84
C ILE A 229 5.46 -1.85 22.65
N GLU A 230 4.98 -2.35 21.52
CA GLU A 230 5.66 -2.26 20.23
C GLU A 230 5.02 -1.14 19.41
N LEU A 231 5.87 -0.20 18.99
CA LEU A 231 5.53 0.90 18.10
C LEU A 231 5.83 0.44 16.66
N GLY A 232 4.94 0.85 15.75
CA GLY A 232 5.10 0.69 14.31
C GLY A 232 6.32 1.43 13.78
N GLU A 233 6.63 1.19 12.51
CA GLU A 233 7.55 2.06 11.79
C GLU A 233 6.79 3.31 11.36
N SER A 234 7.39 4.50 11.47
CA SER A 234 6.72 5.73 11.05
C SER A 234 6.39 5.68 9.57
N ASP A 235 5.19 6.14 9.23
CA ASP A 235 4.82 6.41 7.85
C ASP A 235 5.77 7.45 7.23
N ALA A 236 5.79 7.45 5.89
CA ALA A 236 6.66 8.33 5.13
C ALA A 236 5.86 9.08 4.08
N PHE A 237 6.09 10.40 4.02
CA PHE A 237 5.57 11.26 2.98
C PHE A 237 6.75 11.83 2.17
N TYR A 238 6.58 11.91 0.86
CA TYR A 238 7.59 12.35 -0.08
C TYR A 238 6.98 13.34 -1.05
N LEU A 239 7.72 14.40 -1.34
CA LEU A 239 7.43 15.28 -2.48
C LEU A 239 8.09 14.75 -3.73
N ASN A 240 7.35 14.75 -4.82
CA ASN A 240 7.89 14.44 -6.14
C ASN A 240 8.35 15.73 -6.82
N ASP A 241 9.37 15.67 -7.67
CA ASP A 241 9.87 16.82 -8.45
C ASP A 241 9.35 16.86 -9.89
N GLY A 242 8.36 16.01 -10.20
CA GLY A 242 7.81 15.81 -11.53
C GLY A 242 8.69 14.99 -12.47
N LEU A 243 9.90 14.60 -12.04
CA LEU A 243 10.85 13.79 -12.81
C LEU A 243 11.09 12.41 -12.18
N GLY A 244 10.21 12.03 -11.24
CA GLY A 244 10.23 10.75 -10.54
C GLY A 244 11.25 10.70 -9.41
N VAL A 245 11.72 11.85 -8.90
CA VAL A 245 12.61 11.91 -7.74
C VAL A 245 11.84 12.35 -6.51
N PHE A 246 11.83 11.49 -5.49
CA PHE A 246 11.06 11.68 -4.28
C PHE A 246 11.94 12.16 -3.12
N GLN A 247 11.59 13.32 -2.56
CA GLN A 247 12.23 13.86 -1.37
C GLN A 247 11.37 13.62 -0.13
N ARG A 248 11.88 12.83 0.82
CA ARG A 248 11.18 12.59 2.10
C ARG A 248 11.00 13.89 2.88
N VAL A 249 9.78 14.18 3.30
CA VAL A 249 9.46 15.29 4.19
C VAL A 249 9.48 14.79 5.64
N PRO A 250 10.34 15.34 6.51
CA PRO A 250 10.30 15.01 7.93
C PRO A 250 8.99 15.48 8.57
N TRP A 251 8.40 14.65 9.44
CA TRP A 251 7.20 15.01 10.21
C TRP A 251 7.37 16.33 10.98
N GLY A 252 8.55 16.57 11.55
CA GLY A 252 8.89 17.79 12.29
C GLY A 252 9.23 19.02 11.44
N SER A 253 9.05 18.98 10.11
CA SER A 253 9.31 20.11 9.21
C SER A 253 8.34 21.29 9.38
N GLY A 254 7.22 21.08 10.07
CA GLY A 254 6.14 22.06 10.21
C GLY A 254 5.10 22.02 9.07
N ARG A 255 5.29 21.16 8.05
CA ARG A 255 4.29 20.95 6.99
C ARG A 255 3.03 20.25 7.50
N PHE A 256 3.21 19.31 8.44
CA PHE A 256 2.10 18.62 9.08
C PHE A 256 1.68 19.39 10.31
N VAL A 257 0.46 19.91 10.31
CA VAL A 257 -0.13 20.62 11.44
C VAL A 257 -1.45 20.01 11.84
N ARG A 258 -1.77 20.11 13.12
CA ARG A 258 -3.09 19.80 13.66
C ARG A 258 -4.10 20.87 13.22
N ALA A 259 -5.38 20.62 13.48
CA ALA A 259 -6.45 21.58 13.19
C ALA A 259 -6.28 22.94 13.93
N ASP A 260 -5.51 22.97 15.02
CA ASP A 260 -5.16 24.17 15.78
C ASP A 260 -3.90 24.89 15.27
N GLY A 261 -3.30 24.40 14.17
CA GLY A 261 -2.10 24.97 13.54
C GLY A 261 -0.78 24.59 14.20
N GLN A 262 -0.80 23.80 15.29
CA GLN A 262 0.44 23.34 15.91
C GLN A 262 1.08 22.21 15.09
N PRO A 263 2.43 22.15 14.99
CA PRO A 263 3.11 21.07 14.31
C PRO A 263 2.71 19.69 14.85
N LEU A 264 2.49 18.75 13.95
CA LEU A 264 2.28 17.35 14.28
C LEU A 264 3.64 16.76 14.67
N ALA A 265 3.74 16.24 15.89
CA ALA A 265 4.87 15.39 16.26
C ALA A 265 4.84 14.13 15.39
N GLU A 266 6.00 13.50 15.15
CA GLU A 266 6.06 12.24 14.39
C GLU A 266 5.03 11.23 14.93
N PRO A 267 4.04 10.81 14.12
CA PRO A 267 3.00 9.91 14.58
C PRO A 267 3.63 8.57 14.90
N LEU A 268 3.46 8.13 16.15
CA LEU A 268 3.75 6.76 16.53
C LEU A 268 2.57 5.92 16.08
N ASP A 269 2.77 5.08 15.08
CA ASP A 269 1.75 4.12 14.69
C ASP A 269 1.69 2.96 15.70
N PHE A 270 0.49 2.49 15.99
CA PHE A 270 0.30 1.21 16.67
C PHE A 270 0.32 0.14 15.59
N GLY A 271 1.50 -0.46 15.39
CA GLY A 271 1.69 -1.54 14.42
C GLY A 271 0.83 -2.77 14.67
#